data_AF-A0A1D7W0S2-F1
#
_entry.id   AF-A0A1D7W0S2-F1
#
_cell.length_a   1.000
_cell.length_b   1.000
_cell.length_c   1.000
_cell.angle_alpha   90.00
_cell.angle_beta   90.00
_cell.angle_gamma   90.00
#
_symmetry.space_group_name_H-M   'P 1'
#
loop_
_entity.id
_entity.type
_entity.pdbx_description
1 polymer ?
#
loop_
_entity_poly.entity_id
_entity_poly.type
_entity_poly.pdbx_seq_one_letter_code
_entity_poly.pdbx_strand_id
1 'polypeptide(L)' 'MGRVDFCHEKAKIIVEVDGMGKYGLGSGDPKKEIEKEKLRESALSAAGYLVIRLTWRQLYRSELFHHILNATATRLSSN' A
#
# COMPACT_ATOMS: atom_id res chain seq x y z
N MET A 1 4.74 7.84 -10.87
CA MET A 1 3.65 7.24 -10.07
C MET A 1 3.39 5.86 -10.64
N GLY A 2 3.78 4.80 -9.94
CA GLY A 2 3.56 3.42 -10.39
C GLY A 2 2.08 3.03 -10.34
N ARG A 3 1.71 1.94 -11.01
CA ARG A 3 0.36 1.36 -10.91
C ARG A 3 0.18 0.77 -9.51
N VAL A 4 -0.77 1.29 -8.75
CA VAL A 4 -1.24 0.70 -7.49
C VAL A 4 -2.45 -0.19 -7.79
N ASP A 5 -2.70 -1.21 -6.95
CA ASP A 5 -3.81 -2.13 -7.20
C ASP A 5 -5.17 -1.44 -6.97
N PHE A 6 -5.28 -0.70 -5.87
CA PHE A 6 -6.47 0.10 -5.55
C PHE A 6 -6.10 1.44 -4.93
N CYS A 7 -6.82 2.50 -5.29
CA CYS A 7 -6.66 3.84 -4.74
C CYS A 7 -8.03 4.46 -4.45
N HIS A 8 -8.20 4.96 -3.23
CA HIS A 8 -9.31 5.82 -2.84
C HIS A 8 -8.79 7.24 -2.60
N GLU A 9 -8.81 8.07 -3.64
CA GLU A 9 -8.18 9.40 -3.64
C GLU A 9 -8.73 10.35 -2.56
N LYS A 10 -10.05 10.37 -2.35
CA LYS A 10 -10.69 11.25 -1.35
C LYS A 10 -10.26 10.93 0.09
N ALA A 11 -10.20 9.64 0.44
CA ALA A 11 -9.75 9.19 1.75
C ALA A 11 -8.21 9.15 1.87
N LYS A 12 -7.49 9.37 0.75
CA LYS A 12 -6.04 9.18 0.65
C LYS A 12 -5.61 7.80 1.16
N ILE A 13 -6.26 6.75 0.67
CA ILE A 13 -5.90 5.35 0.97
C ILE A 13 -5.49 4.63 -0.30
N ILE A 14 -4.38 3.91 -0.24
CA ILE A 14 -3.92 3.00 -1.28
C ILE A 14 -3.88 1.59 -0.68
N VAL A 15 -4.35 0.60 -1.44
CA VAL A 15 -4.29 -0.81 -1.05
C VAL A 15 -3.47 -1.55 -2.10
N GLU A 16 -2.42 -2.24 -1.66
CA GLU A 16 -1.56 -3.06 -2.52
C GLU A 16 -1.62 -4.52 -2.07
N VAL A 17 -1.85 -5.41 -3.04
CA VAL A 17 -1.89 -6.86 -2.84
C VAL A 17 -0.60 -7.44 -3.38
N ASP A 18 0.31 -7.81 -2.48
CA ASP A 18 1.59 -8.40 -2.88
C ASP A 18 1.64 -9.91 -2.62
N GLY A 19 2.37 -10.62 -3.47
CA GLY A 19 2.88 -11.93 -3.12
C GLY A 19 4.18 -11.74 -2.35
N MET A 20 4.42 -12.54 -1.31
CA MET A 20 5.69 -12.57 -0.56
C MET A 20 6.96 -12.75 -1.44
N GLY A 21 6.83 -12.91 -2.77
CA GLY A 21 7.88 -13.23 -3.72
C GLY A 21 8.45 -12.08 -4.57
N LYS A 22 8.09 -10.80 -4.36
CA LYS A 22 8.77 -9.71 -5.11
C LYS A 22 10.12 -9.31 -4.51
N TYR A 23 10.36 -9.60 -3.22
CA TYR A 23 11.63 -9.32 -2.56
C TYR A 23 12.65 -10.42 -2.90
N GLY A 24 13.41 -10.20 -3.97
CA GLY A 24 14.60 -11.00 -4.30
C GLY A 24 14.68 -11.51 -5.74
N LEU A 25 13.67 -11.29 -6.60
CA LEU A 25 13.61 -11.86 -7.95
C LEU A 25 13.57 -10.84 -9.10
N GLY A 26 13.69 -9.54 -8.80
CA GLY A 26 14.04 -8.55 -9.81
C GLY A 26 15.52 -8.69 -10.14
N SER A 27 15.87 -8.83 -11.41
CA SER A 27 17.22 -9.07 -11.96
C SER A 27 18.25 -7.92 -11.72
N GLY A 28 18.22 -7.27 -10.57
CA GLY A 28 18.99 -6.05 -10.25
C GLY A 28 19.48 -5.97 -8.81
N ASP A 29 20.22 -4.90 -8.51
CA ASP A 29 20.87 -4.63 -7.21
C ASP A 29 19.80 -4.45 -6.09
N PRO A 30 19.76 -5.36 -5.09
CA PRO A 30 18.79 -5.31 -3.99
C PRO A 30 18.77 -3.98 -3.25
N LYS A 31 19.92 -3.27 -3.15
CA LYS A 31 19.98 -1.97 -2.48
C LYS A 31 19.19 -0.90 -3.21
N LYS A 32 19.25 -0.89 -4.55
CA LYS A 32 18.52 0.08 -5.37
C LYS A 32 17.00 -0.14 -5.31
N GLU A 33 16.56 -1.38 -5.23
CA GLU A 33 15.13 -1.69 -5.11
C GLU A 33 14.58 -1.29 -3.73
N ILE A 34 15.34 -1.51 -2.65
CA ILE A 34 14.98 -1.02 -1.31
C ILE A 34 14.91 0.52 -1.29
N GLU A 35 15.88 1.19 -1.92
CA GLU A 35 15.91 2.65 -1.98
C GLU A 35 14.73 3.22 -2.77
N LYS A 36 14.40 2.65 -3.93
CA LYS A 36 13.22 3.03 -4.72
C LYS A 36 11.93 2.86 -3.93
N GLU A 37 11.78 1.75 -3.21
CA GLU A 37 10.58 1.51 -2.42
C GLU A 37 10.46 2.50 -1.27
N LYS A 38 11.57 2.84 -0.60
CA LYS A 38 11.59 3.86 0.45
C LYS A 38 11.25 5.26 -0.09
N LEU A 39 11.76 5.62 -1.27
CA LEU A 39 11.44 6.89 -1.92
C LEU A 39 9.96 6.96 -2.32
N ARG A 40 9.40 5.86 -2.84
CA ARG A 40 7.99 5.76 -3.18
C ARG A 40 7.10 5.91 -1.95
N GLU A 41 7.43 5.21 -0.87
CA GLU A 41 6.68 5.31 0.39
C GLU A 41 6.74 6.73 0.96
N SER A 42 7.92 7.35 0.92
CA SER A 42 8.10 8.73 1.37
C SER A 42 7.27 9.72 0.53
N ALA A 43 7.24 9.55 -0.79
CA ALA A 43 6.44 10.39 -1.69
C ALA A 43 4.94 10.23 -1.47
N LEU A 44 4.45 8.99 -1.26
CA LEU A 44 3.05 8.71 -0.98
C LEU A 44 2.64 9.28 0.39
N SER A 45 3.48 9.10 1.41
CA SER A 45 3.26 9.68 2.74
C SER A 45 3.23 11.20 2.69
N ALA A 46 4.15 11.84 1.97
CA ALA A 46 4.18 13.30 1.81
C ALA A 46 2.93 13.82 1.08
N ALA A 47 2.35 13.02 0.19
CA ALA A 47 1.07 13.30 -0.48
C ALA A 47 -0.18 12.96 0.37
N GLY A 48 0.01 12.57 1.64
CA GLY A 48 -1.05 12.29 2.61
C GLY A 48 -1.67 10.88 2.53
N TYR A 49 -1.12 10.01 1.67
CA TYR A 49 -1.64 8.66 1.48
C TYR A 49 -1.25 7.72 2.63
N LEU A 50 -2.22 6.94 3.08
CA LEU A 50 -2.02 5.72 3.86
C LEU A 50 -1.95 4.53 2.89
N VAL A 51 -0.83 3.82 2.88
CA VAL A 51 -0.64 2.61 2.06
C VAL A 51 -0.85 1.38 2.93
N ILE A 52 -1.84 0.55 2.59
CA ILE A 52 -2.15 -0.71 3.25
C ILE A 52 -1.67 -1.84 2.34
N ARG A 53 -0.61 -2.54 2.76
CA ARG A 53 -0.08 -3.71 2.02
C ARG A 53 -0.61 -4.99 2.65
N LEU A 54 -1.08 -5.91 1.81
CA LEU A 54 -1.58 -7.21 2.23
C LEU A 54 -1.06 -8.29 1.30
N THR A 55 -0.90 -9.47 1.88
CA THR A 55 -0.60 -10.68 1.14
C THR A 55 -1.86 -11.27 0.51
N TRP A 56 -1.70 -12.04 -0.57
CA TRP A 56 -2.80 -12.85 -1.13
C TRP A 56 -3.50 -13.72 -0.08
N ARG A 57 -2.76 -14.23 0.93
CA ARG A 57 -3.34 -15.03 2.02
C ARG A 57 -4.29 -14.22 2.91
N GLN A 58 -4.01 -12.94 3.11
CA GLN A 58 -4.85 -12.08 3.96
C GLN A 58 -6.16 -11.67 3.28
N LEU A 59 -6.29 -11.82 1.96
CA LEU A 59 -7.57 -11.63 1.27
C LEU A 59 -8.66 -12.61 1.72
N TYR A 60 -8.28 -13.73 2.35
CA TYR A 60 -9.23 -14.71 2.89
C TYR A 60 -9.66 -14.40 4.33
N ARG A 61 -9.32 -13.23 4.87
CA ARG A 61 -9.61 -12.82 6.25
C ARG A 61 -10.47 -11.56 6.28
N SER A 62 -11.64 -11.63 6.92
CA SER A 62 -12.59 -10.51 7.01
C SER A 62 -12.03 -9.33 7.81
N GLU A 63 -11.17 -9.58 8.80
CA GLU A 63 -10.62 -8.56 9.70
C GLU A 63 -9.87 -7.47 8.93
N LEU A 64 -9.19 -7.85 7.85
CA LEU A 64 -8.46 -6.89 7.03
C LEU A 64 -9.39 -5.92 6.30
N PHE A 65 -10.51 -6.41 5.77
CA PHE A 65 -11.48 -5.56 5.10
C PHE A 65 -12.18 -4.61 6.08
N HIS A 66 -12.45 -5.07 7.30
CA HIS A 66 -12.93 -4.18 8.37
C HIS A 66 -11.91 -3.10 8.73
N HIS A 67 -10.61 -3.44 8.77
CA HIS A 67 -9.56 -2.44 8.98
C HIS A 67 -9.53 -1.38 7.86
N ILE A 68 -9.60 -1.80 6.60
CA ILE A 68 -9.63 -0.88 5.44
C ILE A 68 -10.88 0.01 5.49
N LEU A 69 -12.05 -0.57 5.81
CA LEU A 69 -13.30 0.18 5.94
C LEU A 69 -13.21 1.24 7.03
N ASN A 70 -12.74 0.87 8.22
CA ASN A 70 -12.61 1.79 9.35
C ASN A 70 -11.60 2.91 9.04
N ALA A 71 -10.45 2.58 8.46
CA ALA A 71 -9.46 3.56 8.06
C ALA A 71 -10.04 4.55 7.03
N THR A 72 -10.82 4.06 6.08
CA THR A 72 -11.49 4.89 5.06
C THR A 72 -12.49 5.83 5.71
N ALA A 73 -13.37 5.31 6.58
CA ALA A 73 -14.37 6.10 7.28
C ALA A 73 -13.74 7.21 8.13
N THR A 74 -12.72 6.89 8.91
CA THR A 74 -11.99 7.88 9.73
C THR A 74 -11.44 9.00 8.86
N ARG A 75 -10.75 8.69 7.76
CA ARG A 75 -10.11 9.71 6.91
C ARG A 75 -11.12 10.55 6.12
N LEU A 76 -12.29 10.01 5.80
CA LEU A 76 -13.38 10.78 5.18
C LEU A 76 -14.09 11.70 6.17
N SER A 77 -14.04 11.40 7.47
CA SER A 77 -14.65 12.22 8.53
C SER A 77 -13.75 13.34 9.04
N SER A 78 -12.44 13.21 8.87
CA SER A 78 -11.43 14.18 9.33
C SER A 78 -11.00 15.20 8.26
N ASN A 79 -11.68 15.24 7.11
CA ASN A 79 -11.34 16.05 5.93
C ASN A 79 -12.59 16.78 5.44
#